data_AF-A0A451ESN7-F1
#
_entry.id   AF-A0A451ESN7-F1
#
_cell.length_a   1.000
_cell.length_b   1.000
_cell.length_c   1.000
_cell.angle_alpha   90.00
_cell.angle_beta   90.00
_cell.angle_gamma   90.00
#
_symmetry.space_group_name_H-M   'P 1'
#
loop_
_entity.id
_entity.type
_entity.pdbx_description
1 polymer ?
#
loop_
_entity_poly.entity_id
_entity_poly.type
_entity_poly.pdbx_seq_one_letter_code
_entity_poly.pdbx_strand_id
1 'polypeptide(L)'
;QCPFVINPATSSNVPSLVTPPSLPGTMLSYENEAVRLASYDNWPIPEVRPEDLARAGFYYLRNGDNTKCAYCKGIARSWEPNDIPDVEHKRHFPNCPFVISTIIPRLESGNVTTRAAQSVVRNLNIINNVDRNLDELGVQKHNGPKRQDYGTVESRLRSFTTWSPNLIQTPELLAQAGFYYEGLGDQVRCFHCDGGLRHWDPDD
;
A
#
# COMPACT_ATOMS: atom_id res chain seq x y z
N GLN A 1 9.78 26.98 -2.63
CA GLN A 1 10.39 25.68 -2.30
C GLN A 1 9.29 24.65 -2.13
N CYS A 2 9.46 23.41 -2.59
CA CYS A 2 8.39 22.41 -2.57
C CYS A 2 8.04 22.01 -1.13
N PRO A 3 6.77 22.08 -0.68
CA PRO A 3 6.39 21.67 0.67
C PRO A 3 6.72 20.20 0.98
N PHE A 4 6.66 19.33 -0.02
CA PHE A 4 7.10 17.94 0.09
C PHE A 4 8.58 17.81 0.44
N VAL A 5 9.44 18.66 -0.14
CA VAL A 5 10.89 18.66 0.15
C VAL A 5 11.16 19.18 1.56
N ILE A 6 10.34 20.11 2.06
CA ILE A 6 10.50 20.69 3.40
C ILE A 6 10.02 19.72 4.48
N ASN A 7 8.83 19.12 4.30
CA ASN A 7 8.22 18.20 5.26
C ASN A 7 7.55 17.01 4.54
N PRO A 8 8.31 15.95 4.22
CA PRO A 8 7.79 14.78 3.50
C PRO A 8 6.68 14.05 4.27
N ALA A 9 6.75 14.05 5.61
CA ALA A 9 5.84 13.34 6.51
C ALA A 9 4.42 13.93 6.55
N THR A 10 4.26 15.23 6.26
CA THR A 10 2.94 15.91 6.26
C THR A 10 2.35 16.02 4.86
N SER A 11 3.06 15.53 3.84
CA SER A 11 2.78 15.85 2.44
C SER A 11 1.98 14.77 1.71
N SER A 12 0.99 14.15 2.38
CA SER A 12 0.13 13.07 1.85
C SER A 12 0.86 11.97 1.07
N ASN A 13 2.18 11.86 1.21
CA ASN A 13 3.00 10.90 0.50
C ASN A 13 2.87 9.59 1.24
N VAL A 14 2.16 8.64 0.65
CA VAL A 14 2.08 7.29 1.21
C VAL A 14 3.31 6.54 0.68
N PRO A 15 4.32 6.25 1.53
CA PRO A 15 5.50 5.51 1.10
C PRO A 15 5.07 4.11 0.66
N SER A 16 5.67 3.61 -0.43
CA SER A 16 5.71 2.17 -0.63
C SER A 16 6.63 1.62 0.45
N LEU A 17 6.24 0.56 1.14
CA LEU A 17 7.01 -0.04 2.23
C LEU A 17 8.25 -0.75 1.65
N VAL A 18 9.22 -0.01 1.12
CA VAL A 18 10.43 -0.58 0.52
C VAL A 18 11.48 -0.80 1.61
N THR A 19 11.56 -2.05 2.06
CA THR A 19 12.68 -2.62 2.85
C THR A 19 13.96 -2.61 1.99
N PRO A 20 15.18 -2.41 2.54
CA PRO A 20 16.41 -2.26 1.77
C PRO A 20 16.76 -3.50 0.91
N PRO A 21 17.58 -3.35 -0.16
CA PRO A 21 17.84 -4.41 -1.11
C PRO A 21 18.81 -5.44 -0.51
N SER A 22 18.27 -6.58 -0.08
CA SER A 22 19.06 -7.78 0.15
C SER A 22 19.20 -8.56 -1.17
N LEU A 23 20.46 -8.74 -1.58
CA LEU A 23 21.06 -9.57 -2.64
C LEU A 23 20.19 -10.45 -3.58
N PRO A 24 20.66 -10.67 -4.83
CA PRO A 24 19.98 -11.47 -5.82
C PRO A 24 20.03 -12.96 -5.46
N GLY A 25 18.93 -13.45 -4.91
CA GLY A 25 18.71 -14.87 -4.62
C GLY A 25 17.22 -15.13 -4.38
N THR A 26 16.45 -15.16 -5.47
CA THR A 26 15.10 -15.73 -5.58
C THR A 26 14.16 -15.47 -4.38
N MET A 27 13.48 -14.34 -4.35
CA MET A 27 12.29 -14.17 -3.49
C MET A 27 11.16 -13.61 -4.35
N LEU A 28 10.26 -14.48 -4.78
CA LEU A 28 8.94 -14.06 -5.27
C LEU A 28 8.33 -13.15 -4.20
N SER A 29 8.08 -11.88 -4.54
CA SER A 29 7.38 -10.99 -3.61
C SER A 29 5.94 -11.51 -3.44
N TYR A 30 5.63 -12.03 -2.26
CA TYR A 30 4.31 -12.57 -1.90
C TYR A 30 3.27 -11.48 -1.60
N GLU A 31 3.53 -10.22 -1.96
CA GLU A 31 2.56 -9.13 -1.86
C GLU A 31 1.37 -9.33 -2.80
N ASN A 32 1.60 -9.95 -3.96
CA ASN A 32 0.54 -10.33 -4.90
C ASN A 32 -0.19 -11.60 -4.44
N GLU A 33 -1.52 -11.53 -4.32
CA GLU A 33 -2.38 -12.65 -3.93
C GLU A 33 -2.27 -13.85 -4.87
N ALA A 34 -2.18 -13.62 -6.18
CA ALA A 34 -2.02 -14.70 -7.16
C ALA A 34 -0.69 -15.46 -6.97
N VAL A 35 0.37 -14.75 -6.59
CA VAL A 35 1.67 -15.35 -6.28
C VAL A 35 1.60 -16.17 -4.99
N ARG A 36 0.86 -15.69 -3.98
CA ARG A 36 0.58 -16.47 -2.77
C ARG A 36 -0.21 -17.72 -3.10
N LEU A 37 -1.27 -17.61 -3.89
CA LEU A 37 -2.09 -18.76 -4.30
C LEU A 37 -1.26 -19.82 -5.04
N ALA A 38 -0.40 -19.39 -5.97
CA ALA A 38 0.49 -20.29 -6.71
C ALA A 38 1.50 -21.06 -5.83
N SER A 39 1.70 -20.67 -4.58
CA SER A 39 2.56 -21.41 -3.64
C SER A 39 1.95 -22.70 -3.10
N TYR A 40 0.62 -22.85 -3.17
CA TYR A 40 -0.15 -23.94 -2.55
C TYR A 40 -0.21 -25.24 -3.35
N ASP A 41 0.75 -25.46 -4.23
CA ASP A 41 0.88 -26.73 -4.91
C ASP A 41 1.13 -27.87 -3.89
N ASN A 42 0.33 -28.93 -3.98
CA ASN A 42 0.26 -30.06 -3.05
C ASN A 42 -0.05 -29.68 -1.58
N TRP A 43 -0.98 -28.75 -1.37
CA TRP A 43 -1.47 -28.39 -0.03
C TRP A 43 -2.15 -29.59 0.68
N PRO A 44 -1.77 -29.93 1.93
CA PRO A 44 -2.22 -31.18 2.57
C PRO A 44 -3.58 -31.12 3.27
N ILE A 45 -4.16 -29.93 3.51
CA ILE A 45 -5.42 -29.76 4.27
C ILE A 45 -6.53 -29.19 3.36
N PRO A 46 -7.26 -30.02 2.59
CA PRO A 46 -8.19 -29.55 1.57
C PRO A 46 -9.37 -28.73 2.10
N GLU A 47 -9.76 -28.94 3.37
CA GLU A 47 -10.85 -28.21 4.01
C GLU A 47 -10.50 -26.73 4.27
N VAL A 48 -9.21 -26.43 4.47
CA VAL A 48 -8.72 -25.05 4.55
C VAL A 48 -8.22 -24.64 3.18
N ARG A 49 -9.08 -23.94 2.45
CA ARG A 49 -8.87 -23.66 1.03
C ARG A 49 -7.65 -22.74 0.79
N PRO A 50 -6.77 -23.09 -0.16
CA PRO A 50 -5.67 -22.22 -0.59
C PRO A 50 -6.09 -20.79 -0.96
N GLU A 51 -7.27 -20.62 -1.58
CA GLU A 51 -7.79 -19.30 -1.92
C GLU A 51 -8.02 -18.43 -0.68
N ASP A 52 -8.57 -19.01 0.39
CA ASP A 52 -8.87 -18.30 1.62
C ASP A 52 -7.58 -17.96 2.38
N LEU A 53 -6.60 -18.85 2.37
CA LEU A 53 -5.27 -18.60 2.94
C LEU A 53 -4.55 -17.47 2.19
N ALA A 54 -4.52 -17.52 0.85
CA ALA A 54 -3.91 -16.49 0.01
C ALA A 54 -4.58 -15.12 0.20
N ARG A 55 -5.92 -15.09 0.26
CA ARG A 55 -6.74 -13.90 0.51
C ARG A 55 -6.59 -13.34 1.93
N ALA A 56 -6.26 -14.19 2.90
CA ALA A 56 -5.88 -13.79 4.26
C ALA A 56 -4.41 -13.32 4.36
N GLY A 57 -3.66 -13.35 3.25
CA GLY A 57 -2.29 -12.84 3.19
C GLY A 57 -1.21 -13.89 3.41
N PHE A 58 -1.57 -15.18 3.47
CA PHE A 58 -0.64 -16.28 3.70
C PHE A 58 -0.17 -16.93 2.40
N TYR A 59 1.08 -17.42 2.40
CA TYR A 59 1.63 -18.29 1.37
C TYR A 59 2.20 -19.57 1.99
N TYR A 60 2.22 -20.66 1.24
CA TYR A 60 2.66 -21.97 1.70
C TYR A 60 4.18 -22.08 1.75
N LEU A 61 4.71 -22.62 2.84
CA LEU A 61 6.14 -22.89 3.02
C LEU A 61 6.58 -24.28 2.52
N ARG A 62 5.66 -25.09 1.99
CA ARG A 62 5.93 -26.46 1.49
C ARG A 62 6.51 -27.41 2.53
N ASN A 63 6.19 -27.17 3.80
CA ASN A 63 6.61 -28.01 4.91
C ASN A 63 5.43 -28.21 5.85
N GLY A 64 4.84 -29.41 5.84
CA GLY A 64 3.61 -29.69 6.58
C GLY A 64 2.47 -28.79 6.11
N ASP A 65 1.76 -28.16 7.04
CA ASP A 65 0.73 -27.16 6.78
C ASP A 65 1.22 -25.73 7.09
N ASN A 66 2.54 -25.53 7.13
CA ASN A 66 3.08 -24.23 7.53
C ASN A 66 2.82 -23.17 6.47
N THR A 67 2.24 -22.05 6.90
CA THR A 67 1.97 -20.89 6.05
C THR A 67 2.57 -19.63 6.66
N LYS A 68 2.99 -18.68 5.83
CA LYS A 68 3.63 -17.44 6.28
C LYS A 68 2.91 -16.22 5.70
N CYS A 69 2.69 -15.23 6.54
CA CYS A 69 2.07 -13.98 6.09
C CYS A 69 3.08 -13.14 5.30
N ALA A 70 2.66 -12.62 4.15
CA ALA A 70 3.47 -11.72 3.34
C ALA A 70 3.76 -10.36 4.02
N TYR A 71 2.92 -9.95 4.98
CA TYR A 71 2.96 -8.61 5.58
C TYR A 71 3.61 -8.58 6.96
N CYS A 72 3.09 -9.34 7.93
CA CYS A 72 3.67 -9.40 9.28
C CYS A 72 4.78 -10.45 9.43
N LYS A 73 5.01 -11.28 8.39
CA LYS A 73 5.96 -12.40 8.40
C LYS A 73 5.67 -13.49 9.46
N GLY A 74 4.52 -13.41 10.14
CA GLY A 74 4.03 -14.42 11.08
C GLY A 74 3.78 -15.76 10.41
N ILE A 75 4.04 -16.86 11.13
CA ILE A 75 3.88 -18.23 10.63
C ILE A 75 2.72 -18.88 11.36
N ALA A 76 1.74 -19.37 10.60
CA ALA A 76 0.62 -20.18 11.09
C ALA A 76 0.81 -21.64 10.66
N ARG A 77 0.41 -22.56 11.53
CA ARG A 77 0.63 -24.01 11.44
C ARG A 77 -0.48 -24.72 12.23
N SER A 78 -0.60 -26.03 12.04
CA SER A 78 -1.65 -26.84 12.68
C SER A 78 -3.05 -26.34 12.31
N TRP A 79 -3.27 -26.11 11.02
CA TRP A 79 -4.56 -25.73 10.46
C TRP A 79 -5.58 -26.87 10.62
N GLU A 80 -6.73 -26.54 11.19
CA GLU A 80 -7.84 -27.46 11.39
C GLU A 80 -8.92 -27.26 10.32
N PRO A 81 -9.70 -28.29 9.95
CA PRO A 81 -10.73 -28.20 8.90
C PRO A 81 -11.79 -27.08 9.05
N ASN A 82 -11.97 -26.56 10.26
CA ASN A 82 -12.92 -25.51 10.61
C ASN A 82 -12.27 -24.12 10.78
N ASP A 83 -10.96 -24.01 10.58
CA ASP A 83 -10.26 -22.74 10.71
C ASP A 83 -10.63 -21.78 9.58
N ILE A 84 -10.89 -20.53 9.97
CA ILE A 84 -11.11 -19.43 9.03
C ILE A 84 -9.84 -18.59 9.00
N PRO A 85 -9.08 -18.56 7.88
CA PRO A 85 -7.79 -17.87 7.83
C PRO A 85 -7.80 -16.41 8.28
N ASP A 86 -8.85 -15.67 7.98
CA ASP A 86 -9.03 -14.28 8.43
C ASP A 86 -9.17 -14.18 9.97
N VAL A 87 -9.94 -15.09 10.56
CA VAL A 87 -10.17 -15.13 12.02
C VAL A 87 -8.87 -15.52 12.72
N GLU A 88 -8.20 -16.56 12.22
CA GLU A 88 -6.95 -17.04 12.79
C GLU A 88 -5.82 -16.00 12.65
N HIS A 89 -5.74 -15.31 11.53
CA HIS A 89 -4.77 -14.22 11.34
C HIS A 89 -5.00 -13.09 12.35
N LYS A 90 -6.26 -12.66 12.52
CA LYS A 90 -6.62 -11.63 13.49
C LYS A 90 -6.33 -12.07 14.93
N ARG A 91 -6.65 -13.32 15.26
CA ARG A 91 -6.48 -13.89 16.59
C ARG A 91 -5.01 -13.99 17.00
N HIS A 92 -4.16 -14.45 16.09
CA HIS A 92 -2.75 -14.72 16.38
C HIS A 92 -1.80 -13.56 16.09
N PHE A 93 -2.13 -12.71 15.12
CA PHE A 93 -1.29 -11.58 14.71
C PHE A 93 -2.12 -10.28 14.64
N PRO A 94 -2.75 -9.84 15.75
CA PRO A 94 -3.65 -8.68 15.76
C PRO A 94 -2.97 -7.37 15.34
N ASN A 95 -1.64 -7.27 15.50
CA ASN A 95 -0.84 -6.11 15.11
C ASN A 95 -0.33 -6.17 13.66
N CYS A 96 -0.72 -7.19 12.89
CA CYS A 96 -0.36 -7.28 11.47
C CYS A 96 -0.99 -6.10 10.70
N PRO A 97 -0.21 -5.33 9.91
CA PRO A 97 -0.76 -4.21 9.14
C PRO A 97 -1.91 -4.64 8.22
N PHE A 98 -1.79 -5.80 7.58
CA PHE A 98 -2.84 -6.36 6.72
C PHE A 98 -4.09 -6.79 7.50
N VAL A 99 -3.92 -7.26 8.75
CA VAL A 99 -5.07 -7.55 9.62
C VAL A 99 -5.84 -6.26 9.90
N ILE A 100 -5.13 -5.22 10.33
CA ILE A 100 -5.71 -3.94 10.71
C ILE A 100 -6.40 -3.27 9.53
N SER A 101 -5.74 -3.18 8.37
CA SER A 101 -6.25 -2.43 7.22
C SER A 101 -7.28 -3.19 6.38
N THR A 102 -7.23 -4.53 6.37
CA THR A 102 -7.95 -5.34 5.37
C THR A 102 -8.86 -6.38 6.01
N ILE A 103 -8.35 -7.18 6.96
CA ILE A 103 -9.11 -8.29 7.53
C ILE A 103 -10.20 -7.80 8.50
N ILE A 104 -9.89 -6.84 9.39
CA ILE A 104 -10.87 -6.31 10.34
C ILE A 104 -12.10 -5.73 9.60
N PRO A 105 -11.95 -4.82 8.60
CA PRO A 105 -13.09 -4.31 7.84
C PRO A 105 -13.90 -5.41 7.14
N ARG A 106 -13.23 -6.45 6.62
CA ARG A 106 -13.87 -7.58 5.94
C ARG A 106 -14.73 -8.42 6.88
N LEU A 107 -14.23 -8.68 8.09
CA LEU A 107 -14.97 -9.42 9.12
C LEU A 107 -16.17 -8.61 9.65
N GLU A 108 -16.06 -7.28 9.75
CA GLU A 108 -17.14 -6.39 10.18
C GLU A 108 -18.24 -6.26 9.11
N SER A 109 -17.86 -6.26 7.84
CA SER A 109 -18.81 -6.16 6.71
C SER A 109 -19.72 -7.39 6.58
N GLY A 110 -19.28 -8.57 7.05
CA GLY A 110 -20.06 -9.81 7.03
C GLY A 110 -21.21 -9.87 8.07
N ASN A 111 -21.22 -8.98 9.07
CA ASN A 111 -22.23 -8.96 10.13
C ASN A 111 -23.45 -8.08 9.82
N VAL A 112 -23.55 -7.50 8.62
CA VAL A 112 -24.69 -6.65 8.25
C VAL A 112 -25.78 -7.49 7.59
N THR A 113 -26.46 -8.32 8.38
CA THR A 113 -27.86 -8.66 8.11
C THR A 113 -28.76 -7.78 8.98
N THR A 114 -29.63 -7.03 8.31
CA THR A 114 -30.66 -6.12 8.85
C THR A 114 -30.20 -4.71 9.28
N ARG A 115 -30.00 -3.82 8.30
CA ARG A 115 -30.96 -2.74 7.98
C ARG A 115 -30.35 -1.71 7.04
N ALA A 116 -31.10 -1.45 5.97
CA ALA A 116 -31.08 -0.25 5.13
C ALA A 116 -29.76 0.08 4.43
N ALA A 117 -29.63 -0.47 3.21
CA ALA A 117 -29.11 0.34 2.11
C ALA A 117 -30.05 1.55 1.95
N GLN A 118 -29.59 2.73 2.39
CA GLN A 118 -29.90 4.01 1.75
C GLN A 118 -29.08 5.14 2.40
N SER A 119 -28.37 5.85 1.52
CA SER A 119 -28.22 7.31 1.59
C SER A 119 -27.06 7.89 2.42
N VAL A 120 -26.03 8.27 1.66
CA VAL A 120 -25.31 9.56 1.69
C VAL A 120 -25.05 10.24 3.04
N VAL A 121 -23.75 10.45 3.29
CA VAL A 121 -23.15 11.66 3.87
C VAL A 121 -24.15 12.61 4.53
N ARG A 122 -24.25 12.53 5.86
CA ARG A 122 -24.65 13.64 6.73
C ARG A 122 -24.24 13.28 8.15
N ASN A 123 -23.16 13.90 8.60
CA ASN A 123 -22.98 14.47 9.95
C ASN A 123 -21.63 15.19 10.07
N LEU A 124 -21.23 15.95 9.04
CA LEU A 124 -20.41 17.13 9.29
C LEU A 124 -21.36 18.31 9.26
N ASN A 125 -21.69 18.81 10.45
CA ASN A 125 -22.36 20.07 10.61
C ASN A 125 -21.34 21.16 10.23
N ILE A 126 -21.21 21.44 8.93
CA ILE A 126 -20.40 22.56 8.44
C ILE A 126 -21.20 23.81 8.79
N ILE A 127 -20.87 24.39 9.95
CA ILE A 127 -21.23 25.77 10.25
C ILE A 127 -20.57 26.61 9.16
N ASN A 128 -21.39 27.19 8.28
CA ASN A 128 -20.99 28.08 7.18
C ASN A 128 -20.43 29.43 7.67
N ASN A 129 -19.68 29.45 8.77
CA ASN A 129 -19.11 30.66 9.32
C ASN A 129 -17.87 30.34 10.17
N VAL A 130 -16.76 30.03 9.49
CA VAL A 130 -15.43 30.09 10.10
C VAL A 130 -14.54 30.96 9.24
N ASP A 131 -14.94 32.22 9.10
CA ASP A 131 -13.96 33.31 8.95
C ASP A 131 -13.39 33.63 10.33
N ARG A 132 -12.67 32.66 10.92
CA ARG A 132 -11.96 32.83 12.19
C ARG A 132 -10.57 32.27 12.03
N ASN A 133 -9.68 33.14 11.59
CA ASN A 133 -8.25 33.19 11.88
C ASN A 133 -7.69 31.96 12.62
N LEU A 134 -7.41 30.89 11.86
CA LEU A 134 -6.74 29.68 12.33
C LEU A 134 -5.23 29.89 12.58
N ASP A 135 -4.70 31.06 12.20
CA ASP A 135 -3.28 31.38 12.30
C ASP A 135 -2.87 31.59 13.76
N GLU A 136 -3.80 32.04 14.63
CA GLU A 136 -3.56 32.25 16.07
C GLU A 136 -3.40 30.94 16.87
N LEU A 137 -3.87 29.81 16.33
CA LEU A 137 -3.70 28.48 16.93
C LEU A 137 -2.42 27.75 16.44
N GLY A 138 -1.57 28.42 15.64
CA GLY A 138 -0.40 27.80 15.03
C GLY A 138 -0.73 26.72 14.00
N VAL A 139 -1.98 26.65 13.52
CA VAL A 139 -2.42 25.68 12.54
C VAL A 139 -1.93 26.12 11.17
N GLN A 140 -0.85 25.51 10.68
CA GLN A 140 -0.40 25.75 9.32
C GLN A 140 -1.44 25.26 8.32
N LYS A 141 -1.97 26.17 7.49
CA LYS A 141 -2.77 25.81 6.32
C LYS A 141 -1.91 24.94 5.40
N HIS A 142 -2.18 23.64 5.39
CA HIS A 142 -1.56 22.75 4.42
C HIS A 142 -2.30 22.89 3.08
N ASN A 143 -1.56 23.18 2.02
CA ASN A 143 -2.07 23.02 0.67
C ASN A 143 -1.84 21.55 0.30
N GLY A 144 -2.91 20.82 0.00
CA GLY A 144 -2.81 19.43 -0.44
C GLY A 144 -2.01 19.28 -1.75
N PRO A 145 -1.61 18.05 -2.12
CA PRO A 145 -0.84 17.83 -3.33
C PRO A 145 -1.62 18.27 -4.57
N LYS A 146 -0.95 18.95 -5.51
CA LYS A 146 -1.54 19.36 -6.79
C LYS A 146 -2.01 18.18 -7.63
N ARG A 147 -1.34 17.03 -7.52
CA ARG A 147 -1.65 15.78 -8.23
C ARG A 147 -1.95 14.66 -7.24
N GLN A 148 -3.20 14.59 -6.80
CA GLN A 148 -3.68 13.59 -5.83
C GLN A 148 -3.65 12.17 -6.41
N ASP A 149 -3.80 12.03 -7.72
CA ASP A 149 -3.67 10.80 -8.50
C ASP A 149 -2.27 10.15 -8.35
N TYR A 150 -1.26 10.96 -8.04
CA TYR A 150 0.13 10.55 -7.83
C TYR A 150 0.55 10.59 -6.35
N GLY A 151 -0.40 10.56 -5.41
CA GLY A 151 -0.14 10.67 -3.97
C GLY A 151 0.63 9.50 -3.36
N THR A 152 0.55 8.31 -3.96
CA THR A 152 1.27 7.12 -3.46
C THR A 152 2.54 6.86 -4.28
N VAL A 153 3.60 6.35 -3.65
CA VAL A 153 4.82 5.95 -4.37
C VAL A 153 4.49 4.99 -5.52
N GLU A 154 3.58 4.05 -5.29
CA GLU A 154 3.15 3.07 -6.28
C GLU A 154 2.46 3.70 -7.50
N SER A 155 1.58 4.69 -7.28
CA SER A 155 0.93 5.41 -8.40
C SER A 155 1.95 6.14 -9.28
N ARG A 156 3.04 6.64 -8.67
CA ARG A 156 4.13 7.28 -9.38
C ARG A 156 5.01 6.28 -10.10
N LEU A 157 5.37 5.17 -9.47
CA LEU A 157 6.16 4.11 -10.11
C LEU A 157 5.48 3.59 -11.38
N ARG A 158 4.15 3.41 -11.34
CA ARG A 158 3.35 3.01 -12.51
C ARG A 158 3.39 3.99 -13.69
N SER A 159 3.85 5.22 -13.50
CA SER A 159 4.01 6.17 -14.61
C SER A 159 5.28 5.91 -15.44
N PHE A 160 6.27 5.20 -14.90
CA PHE A 160 7.58 4.99 -15.53
C PHE A 160 7.61 3.81 -16.54
N THR A 161 6.48 3.42 -17.11
CA THR A 161 6.38 2.25 -18.01
C THR A 161 7.26 2.35 -19.26
N THR A 162 7.52 3.57 -19.74
CA THR A 162 8.37 3.85 -20.91
C THR A 162 9.65 4.61 -20.53
N TRP A 163 10.05 4.56 -19.26
CA TRP A 163 11.30 5.18 -18.81
C TRP A 163 12.51 4.47 -19.40
N SER A 164 13.50 5.22 -19.85
CA SER A 164 14.70 4.66 -20.48
C SER A 164 15.54 3.90 -19.45
N PRO A 165 15.90 2.63 -19.70
CA PRO A 165 16.78 1.87 -18.81
C PRO A 165 18.24 2.35 -18.83
N ASN A 166 18.59 3.25 -19.76
CA ASN A 166 19.95 3.80 -19.90
C ASN A 166 20.21 5.02 -18.99
N LEU A 167 19.20 5.49 -18.26
CA LEU A 167 19.35 6.58 -17.29
C LEU A 167 19.73 5.99 -15.93
N ILE A 168 20.68 6.65 -15.24
CA ILE A 168 21.13 6.24 -13.90
C ILE A 168 20.01 6.34 -12.88
N GLN A 169 19.16 7.36 -13.04
CA GLN A 169 18.03 7.60 -12.14
C GLN A 169 16.99 6.49 -12.30
N THR A 170 16.80 5.75 -11.21
CA THR A 170 15.84 4.64 -11.21
C THR A 170 14.42 5.16 -10.97
N PRO A 171 13.41 4.56 -11.62
CA PRO A 171 12.00 4.84 -11.34
C PRO A 171 11.65 4.79 -9.85
N GLU A 172 12.24 3.86 -9.09
CA GLU A 172 12.03 3.72 -7.65
C GLU A 172 12.52 4.93 -6.87
N LEU A 173 13.72 5.42 -7.19
CA LEU A 173 14.32 6.58 -6.53
C LEU A 173 13.50 7.84 -6.83
N LEU A 174 13.13 8.04 -8.10
CA LEU A 174 12.32 9.17 -8.55
C LEU A 174 10.92 9.14 -7.90
N ALA A 175 10.26 7.99 -7.92
CA ALA A 175 8.96 7.81 -7.27
C ALA A 175 9.03 8.06 -5.76
N GLN A 176 10.05 7.56 -5.06
CA GLN A 176 10.26 7.80 -3.63
C GLN A 176 10.50 9.29 -3.33
N ALA A 177 11.24 9.99 -4.21
CA ALA A 177 11.48 11.43 -4.16
C ALA A 177 10.26 12.29 -4.58
N GLY A 178 9.10 11.67 -4.83
CA GLY A 178 7.86 12.38 -5.12
C GLY A 178 7.65 12.70 -6.60
N PHE A 179 8.42 12.09 -7.51
CA PHE A 179 8.32 12.34 -8.95
C PHE A 179 7.51 11.26 -9.67
N TYR A 180 6.70 11.68 -10.64
CA TYR A 180 6.08 10.80 -11.64
C TYR A 180 6.56 11.19 -13.04
N TYR A 181 6.57 10.24 -13.97
CA TYR A 181 6.98 10.42 -15.35
C TYR A 181 5.81 10.89 -16.22
N GLU A 182 6.07 11.85 -17.11
CA GLU A 182 5.04 12.38 -18.03
C GLU A 182 4.90 11.57 -19.33
N GLY A 183 5.77 10.60 -19.56
CA GLY A 183 5.74 9.78 -20.79
C GLY A 183 6.52 10.37 -21.96
N LEU A 184 7.21 11.49 -21.78
CA LEU A 184 8.02 12.14 -22.83
C LEU A 184 9.47 12.36 -22.38
N GLY A 185 10.40 11.73 -23.11
CA GLY A 185 11.84 11.88 -22.87
C GLY A 185 12.25 11.38 -21.49
N ASP A 186 12.84 12.27 -20.68
CA ASP A 186 13.30 12.02 -19.32
C ASP A 186 12.59 12.95 -18.30
N GLN A 187 11.45 13.49 -18.69
CA GLN A 187 10.78 14.55 -17.95
C GLN A 187 9.92 13.99 -16.82
N VAL A 188 10.20 14.43 -15.60
CA VAL A 188 9.46 14.03 -14.40
C VAL A 188 8.87 15.23 -13.67
N ARG A 189 7.77 15.01 -12.94
CA ARG A 189 7.08 16.06 -12.17
C ARG A 189 6.81 15.66 -10.73
N CYS A 190 6.95 16.63 -9.83
CA CYS A 190 6.61 16.44 -8.43
C CYS A 190 5.09 16.41 -8.24
N PHE A 191 4.54 15.35 -7.64
CA PHE A 191 3.10 15.24 -7.41
C PHE A 191 2.52 16.36 -6.53
N HIS A 192 3.36 16.92 -5.64
CA HIS A 192 2.89 17.87 -4.62
C HIS A 192 2.93 19.31 -5.13
N CYS A 193 4.05 19.77 -5.71
CA CYS A 193 4.21 21.15 -6.18
C CYS A 193 4.08 21.32 -7.70
N ASP A 194 4.03 20.22 -8.46
CA ASP A 194 4.01 20.19 -9.93
C ASP A 194 5.28 20.75 -10.61
N GLY A 195 6.37 20.89 -9.84
CA GLY A 195 7.68 21.26 -10.36
C GLY A 195 8.30 20.13 -11.18
N GLY A 196 8.86 20.45 -12.36
CA GLY A 196 9.43 19.48 -13.29
C GLY A 196 10.96 19.48 -13.33
N LEU A 197 11.54 18.29 -13.55
CA LEU A 197 12.96 18.06 -13.84
C LEU A 197 13.10 17.32 -15.18
N ARG A 198 14.19 17.57 -15.90
CA ARG A 198 14.54 16.98 -17.20
C ARG A 198 16.02 17.20 -17.49
N HIS A 199 16.52 16.55 -18.55
CA HIS A 199 17.92 16.57 -18.97
C HIS A 199 18.85 15.96 -17.92
N TRP A 200 18.55 14.73 -17.51
CA TRP A 200 19.37 13.97 -16.59
C TRP A 200 20.66 13.53 -17.27
N ASP A 201 21.79 13.96 -16.71
CA ASP A 201 23.11 13.56 -17.19
C ASP A 201 23.44 12.12 -16.73
N PRO A 202 24.30 11.39 -17.48
CA PRO A 202 24.77 10.07 -17.07
C PRO A 202 25.64 10.07 -15.81
N ASP A 203 25.88 11.21 -15.17
CA ASP A 203 26.68 11.35 -13.94
C ASP A 203 25.85 11.96 -12.77
N ASP A 204 24.57 12.29 -13.01
CA ASP A 204 23.64 12.82 -12.01
C ASP A 204 23.13 11.74 -11.04
#